data_AF-A0A4P5TQY5-F1
#
_entry.id   AF-A0A4P5TQY5-F1
#
_cell.length_a   1.000
_cell.length_b   1.000
_cell.length_c   1.000
_cell.angle_alpha   90.00
_cell.angle_beta   90.00
_cell.angle_gamma   90.00
#
_symmetry.space_group_name_H-M   'P 1'
#
loop_
_entity.id
_entity.type
_entity.pdbx_description
1 polymer ?
#
loop_
_entity_poly.entity_id
_entity_poly.type
_entity_poly.pdbx_seq_one_letter_code
_entity_poly.pdbx_strand_id
1 'polypeptide(L)'
;MFCDYCKVLGVEHNASDMEIKLAFRKRAKDTHPEFNSASDAEQQFITLNEAYDILIHHKTRELFEEDLNTYHNPEAYPPYKHWIIVARERATVHSRLPYKEFTRTKFYQGTHTSPYLLFVAEFVASIVLILVPYVLMVRDDSRILGVFSLFIALPAGIFMLVQALSGFSAMKKFKSTGKISKKGDTKIQKT
;
A
#
# COMPACT_ATOMS: atom_id res chain seq x y z
N MET A 1 -7.72 8.97 15.39
CA MET A 1 -8.44 8.74 14.11
C MET A 1 -7.56 8.12 13.03
N PHE A 2 -6.43 8.72 12.62
CA PHE A 2 -5.50 8.10 11.65
C PHE A 2 -4.95 6.74 12.12
N CYS A 3 -4.42 6.70 13.35
CA CYS A 3 -4.01 5.44 14.00
C CYS A 3 -5.15 4.41 14.05
N ASP A 4 -6.40 4.86 14.12
CA ASP A 4 -7.57 3.97 14.18
C ASP A 4 -7.86 3.38 12.79
N TYR A 5 -7.69 4.14 11.70
CA TYR A 5 -7.76 3.60 10.34
C TYR A 5 -6.62 2.62 10.03
N CYS A 6 -5.39 2.90 10.49
CA CYS A 6 -4.29 1.93 10.36
C CYS A 6 -4.61 0.62 11.11
N LYS A 7 -5.21 0.70 12.32
CA LYS A 7 -5.69 -0.48 13.06
C LYS A 7 -6.84 -1.19 12.33
N VAL A 8 -7.77 -0.44 11.74
CA VAL A 8 -8.87 -0.97 10.90
C VAL A 8 -8.35 -1.70 9.67
N LEU A 9 -7.17 -1.37 9.16
CA LEU A 9 -6.52 -2.15 8.08
C LEU A 9 -5.57 -3.22 8.61
N GLY A 10 -5.08 -3.07 9.84
CA GLY A 10 -4.10 -3.96 10.46
C GLY A 10 -2.68 -3.71 9.96
N VAL A 11 -2.34 -2.45 9.70
CA VAL A 11 -1.03 -1.99 9.21
C VAL A 11 -0.36 -1.07 10.22
N GLU A 12 0.96 -0.94 10.14
CA GLU A 12 1.73 0.00 10.97
C GLU A 12 1.46 1.46 10.55
N HIS A 13 1.75 2.42 11.42
CA HIS A 13 1.51 3.85 11.16
C HIS A 13 2.28 4.38 9.94
N ASN A 14 3.46 3.83 9.70
CA ASN A 14 4.36 4.15 8.60
C ASN A 14 4.18 3.22 7.39
N ALA A 15 3.06 2.46 7.33
CA ALA A 15 2.82 1.53 6.23
C ALA A 15 2.82 2.25 4.88
N SER A 16 3.47 1.61 3.91
CA SER A 16 3.51 2.06 2.53
C SER A 16 2.16 1.89 1.84
N ASP A 17 1.90 2.65 0.78
CA ASP A 17 0.71 2.50 -0.07
C ASP A 17 0.50 1.05 -0.54
N MET A 18 1.60 0.34 -0.78
CA MET A 18 1.58 -1.07 -1.17
C MET A 18 1.03 -1.96 -0.05
N GLU A 19 1.48 -1.75 1.18
CA GLU A 19 1.01 -2.50 2.35
C GLU A 19 -0.45 -2.19 2.65
N ILE A 20 -0.87 -0.92 2.54
CA ILE A 20 -2.26 -0.47 2.69
C ILE A 20 -3.16 -1.18 1.65
N LYS A 21 -2.80 -1.12 0.36
CA LYS A 21 -3.53 -1.80 -0.73
C LYS A 21 -3.61 -3.31 -0.55
N LEU A 22 -2.55 -3.93 -0.02
CA LEU A 22 -2.49 -5.38 0.18
C LEU A 22 -3.32 -5.81 1.40
N ALA A 23 -3.24 -5.08 2.51
CA ALA A 23 -4.06 -5.27 3.70
C ALA A 23 -5.55 -5.15 3.37
N PHE A 24 -5.91 -4.10 2.64
CA PHE A 24 -7.28 -3.84 2.21
C PHE A 24 -7.86 -5.01 1.42
N ARG A 25 -7.18 -5.47 0.35
CA ARG A 25 -7.65 -6.59 -0.47
C ARG A 25 -7.89 -7.87 0.33
N LYS A 26 -6.99 -8.17 1.27
CA LYS A 26 -7.11 -9.36 2.12
C LYS A 26 -8.39 -9.27 2.96
N ARG A 27 -8.59 -8.15 3.63
CA ARG A 27 -9.72 -7.93 4.54
C ARG A 27 -11.04 -7.73 3.82
N ALA A 28 -11.03 -7.09 2.64
CA ALA A 28 -12.24 -6.78 1.89
C ALA A 28 -13.02 -8.03 1.49
N LYS A 29 -12.34 -9.16 1.28
CA LYS A 29 -13.01 -10.45 1.08
C LYS A 29 -13.63 -10.98 2.37
N ASP A 30 -12.88 -10.90 3.47
CA ASP A 30 -13.26 -11.49 4.76
C ASP A 30 -14.39 -10.69 5.44
N THR A 31 -14.46 -9.37 5.21
CA THR A 31 -15.47 -8.48 5.84
C THR A 31 -16.71 -8.24 4.97
N HIS A 32 -16.72 -8.68 3.71
CA HIS A 32 -17.86 -8.43 2.81
C HIS A 32 -19.15 -9.08 3.34
N PRO A 33 -20.31 -8.40 3.32
CA PRO A 33 -21.57 -8.92 3.87
C PRO A 33 -22.06 -10.21 3.19
N GLU A 34 -21.63 -10.48 1.96
CA GLU A 34 -21.92 -11.74 1.25
C GLU A 34 -21.25 -12.97 1.90
N PHE A 35 -20.11 -12.80 2.58
CA PHE A 35 -19.35 -13.90 3.18
C PHE A 35 -19.27 -13.83 4.71
N ASN A 36 -19.47 -12.63 5.28
CA ASN A 36 -19.44 -12.40 6.71
C ASN A 36 -20.86 -12.39 7.29
N SER A 37 -21.16 -13.38 8.14
CA SER A 37 -22.48 -13.54 8.77
C SER A 37 -22.67 -12.70 10.04
N ALA A 38 -21.71 -11.86 10.41
CA ALA A 38 -21.85 -10.98 11.57
C ALA A 38 -22.95 -9.92 11.32
N SER A 39 -23.68 -9.57 12.38
CA SER A 39 -24.75 -8.56 12.30
C SER A 39 -24.26 -7.16 11.90
N ASP A 40 -22.96 -6.91 12.09
CA ASP A 40 -22.28 -5.66 11.77
C ASP A 40 -21.36 -5.77 10.53
N ALA A 41 -21.46 -6.86 9.74
CA ALA A 41 -20.61 -7.10 8.58
C ALA A 41 -20.61 -5.93 7.58
N GLU A 42 -21.78 -5.36 7.29
CA GLU A 42 -21.90 -4.19 6.41
C GLU A 42 -21.11 -3.00 6.96
N GLN A 43 -21.26 -2.71 8.26
CA GLN A 43 -20.57 -1.61 8.91
C GLN A 43 -19.06 -1.81 8.97
N GLN A 44 -18.60 -3.05 9.19
CA GLN A 44 -17.19 -3.40 9.13
C GLN A 44 -16.63 -3.19 7.72
N PHE A 45 -17.36 -3.59 6.69
CA PHE A 45 -16.97 -3.36 5.31
C PHE A 45 -16.93 -1.87 4.95
N ILE A 46 -17.93 -1.08 5.37
CA ILE A 46 -17.95 0.37 5.20
C ILE A 46 -16.71 1.00 5.83
N THR A 47 -16.45 0.66 7.10
CA THR A 47 -15.32 1.22 7.86
C THR A 47 -13.98 0.81 7.24
N LEU A 48 -13.86 -0.39 6.70
CA LEU A 48 -12.66 -0.86 5.99
C LEU A 48 -12.41 -0.06 4.69
N ASN A 49 -13.46 0.18 3.89
CA ASN A 49 -13.35 0.96 2.65
C ASN A 49 -13.02 2.42 2.96
N GLU A 50 -13.70 3.02 3.95
CA GLU A 50 -13.45 4.36 4.44
C GLU A 50 -11.99 4.52 4.89
N ALA A 51 -11.48 3.57 5.69
CA ALA A 51 -10.08 3.55 6.10
C ALA A 51 -9.12 3.50 4.91
N TYR A 52 -9.34 2.61 3.95
CA TYR A 52 -8.46 2.48 2.79
C TYR A 52 -8.43 3.76 1.94
N ASP A 53 -9.59 4.35 1.70
CA ASP A 53 -9.75 5.56 0.90
C ASP A 53 -9.00 6.75 1.53
N ILE A 54 -9.15 6.94 2.85
CA ILE A 54 -8.44 7.99 3.59
C ILE A 54 -6.92 7.75 3.62
N LEU A 55 -6.49 6.51 3.82
CA LEU A 55 -5.06 6.19 3.93
C LEU A 55 -4.32 6.26 2.59
N ILE A 56 -4.96 5.87 1.47
CA ILE A 56 -4.28 5.82 0.17
C ILE A 56 -4.11 7.21 -0.46
N HIS A 57 -4.95 8.17 -0.09
CA HIS A 57 -4.79 9.56 -0.49
C HIS A 57 -3.82 10.26 0.45
N HIS A 58 -2.54 9.87 0.43
CA HIS A 58 -1.48 10.34 1.35
C HIS A 58 -1.47 11.86 1.65
N LYS A 59 -1.92 12.70 0.72
CA LYS A 59 -2.05 14.16 0.86
C LYS A 59 -3.04 14.59 1.96
N THR A 60 -4.07 13.79 2.24
CA THR A 60 -4.95 14.04 3.39
C THR A 60 -4.26 13.75 4.73
N ARG A 61 -3.14 13.01 4.78
CA ARG A 61 -2.41 12.75 6.05
C ARG A 61 -1.84 14.03 6.65
N GLU A 62 -1.10 14.79 5.83
CA GLU A 62 -0.51 16.07 6.24
C GLU A 62 -1.58 17.07 6.65
N LEU A 63 -2.62 17.23 5.82
CA LEU A 63 -3.76 18.10 6.13
C LEU A 63 -4.51 17.66 7.39
N PHE A 64 -4.65 16.35 7.63
CA PHE A 64 -5.35 15.82 8.80
C PHE A 64 -4.56 16.03 10.10
N GLU A 65 -3.25 15.83 10.08
CA GLU A 65 -2.36 16.07 11.23
C GLU A 65 -2.19 17.57 11.52
N GLU A 66 -2.08 18.40 10.49
CA GLU A 66 -1.99 19.86 10.58
C GLU A 66 -3.29 20.49 11.10
N ASP A 67 -4.46 20.08 10.57
CA ASP A 67 -5.76 20.58 11.01
C ASP A 67 -6.04 20.23 12.48
N LEU A 68 -5.65 19.02 12.94
CA LEU A 68 -5.81 18.61 14.34
C LEU A 68 -5.03 19.49 15.33
N ASN A 69 -3.84 19.96 14.94
CA ASN A 69 -3.01 20.80 15.80
C ASN A 69 -3.39 22.28 15.74
N THR A 70 -4.11 22.72 14.70
CA THR A 70 -4.31 24.16 14.41
C THR A 70 -5.74 24.64 14.72
N TYR A 71 -6.74 23.76 14.83
CA TYR A 71 -8.15 24.18 14.94
C TYR A 71 -8.63 24.47 16.38
N HIS A 72 -9.06 25.72 16.62
CA HIS A 72 -9.73 26.18 17.86
C HIS A 72 -11.07 26.89 17.61
N ASN A 73 -11.79 26.56 16.51
CA ASN A 73 -13.10 27.17 16.19
C ASN A 73 -14.15 26.10 15.81
N PRO A 74 -15.23 25.94 16.61
CA PRO A 74 -16.26 24.91 16.42
C PRO A 74 -17.32 25.20 15.33
N GLU A 75 -17.43 26.44 14.81
CA GLU A 75 -18.47 26.79 13.80
C GLU A 75 -17.99 26.64 12.35
N ALA A 76 -16.68 26.55 12.10
CA ALA A 76 -16.14 26.35 10.76
C ALA A 76 -16.05 24.85 10.45
N TYR A 77 -16.94 24.33 9.58
CA TYR A 77 -16.87 22.95 9.11
C TYR A 77 -15.51 22.70 8.43
N PRO A 78 -14.62 21.85 8.98
CA PRO A 78 -13.26 21.79 8.51
C PRO A 78 -13.16 21.03 7.18
N PRO A 79 -12.30 21.48 6.25
CA PRO A 79 -12.24 20.94 4.88
C PRO A 79 -11.98 19.43 4.83
N TYR A 80 -11.26 18.85 5.80
CA TYR A 80 -11.01 17.40 5.87
C TYR A 80 -12.26 16.56 6.23
N LYS A 81 -13.22 17.11 6.99
CA LYS A 81 -14.43 16.37 7.40
C LYS A 81 -15.31 16.03 6.19
N HIS A 82 -15.28 16.87 5.15
CA HIS A 82 -15.91 16.57 3.86
C HIS A 82 -15.37 15.26 3.27
N TRP A 83 -14.05 15.06 3.25
CA TRP A 83 -13.44 13.86 2.68
C TRP A 83 -13.83 12.58 3.41
N ILE A 84 -13.98 12.63 4.74
CA ILE A 84 -14.46 11.51 5.54
C ILE A 84 -15.89 11.14 5.15
N ILE A 85 -16.77 12.15 5.01
CA ILE A 85 -18.16 11.92 4.57
C ILE A 85 -18.18 11.29 3.18
N VAL A 86 -17.44 11.86 2.22
CA VAL A 86 -17.44 11.34 0.85
C VAL A 86 -16.84 9.93 0.78
N ALA A 87 -15.76 9.65 1.52
CA ALA A 87 -15.17 8.31 1.63
C ALA A 87 -16.20 7.31 2.19
N ARG A 88 -16.95 7.71 3.22
CA ARG A 88 -17.99 6.89 3.81
C ARG A 88 -19.18 6.67 2.88
N GLU A 89 -19.62 7.70 2.15
CA GLU A 89 -20.66 7.58 1.13
C GLU A 89 -20.23 6.60 0.04
N ARG A 90 -19.00 6.72 -0.50
CA ARG A 90 -18.44 5.74 -1.44
C ARG A 90 -18.42 4.33 -0.85
N ALA A 91 -17.98 4.19 0.40
CA ALA A 91 -17.93 2.91 1.10
C ALA A 91 -19.30 2.27 1.27
N THR A 92 -20.36 3.05 1.56
CA THR A 92 -21.74 2.56 1.65
C THR A 92 -22.32 2.14 0.31
N VAL A 93 -21.95 2.82 -0.78
CA VAL A 93 -22.31 2.35 -2.12
C VAL A 93 -21.64 1.01 -2.41
N HIS A 94 -20.37 0.85 -2.04
CA HIS A 94 -19.63 -0.38 -2.22
C HIS A 94 -20.14 -1.54 -1.35
N SER A 95 -20.63 -1.28 -0.13
CA SER A 95 -21.14 -2.33 0.77
C SER A 95 -22.38 -3.05 0.26
N ARG A 96 -23.14 -2.39 -0.63
CA ARG A 96 -24.38 -2.92 -1.22
C ARG A 96 -24.13 -3.72 -2.49
N LEU A 97 -22.93 -3.66 -3.07
CA LEU A 97 -22.59 -4.38 -4.28
C LEU A 97 -22.32 -5.86 -3.97
N PRO A 98 -22.70 -6.80 -4.86
CA PRO A 98 -22.18 -8.16 -4.82
C PRO A 98 -20.65 -8.14 -4.92
N TYR A 99 -19.95 -9.06 -4.25
CA TYR A 99 -18.48 -9.00 -4.17
C TYR A 99 -17.81 -9.06 -5.56
N LYS A 100 -18.39 -9.83 -6.48
CA LYS A 100 -17.93 -9.93 -7.88
C LYS A 100 -18.03 -8.62 -8.64
N GLU A 101 -19.02 -7.78 -8.33
CA GLU A 101 -19.16 -6.45 -8.93
C GLU A 101 -18.23 -5.45 -8.26
N PHE A 102 -18.14 -5.51 -6.93
CA PHE A 102 -17.20 -4.69 -6.17
C PHE A 102 -15.76 -4.84 -6.67
N THR A 103 -15.30 -6.07 -6.91
CA THR A 103 -13.94 -6.34 -7.44
C THR A 103 -13.69 -5.83 -8.86
N ARG A 104 -14.75 -5.51 -9.61
CA ARG A 104 -14.67 -4.91 -10.96
C ARG A 104 -14.66 -3.39 -10.95
N THR A 105 -14.92 -2.76 -9.81
CA THR A 105 -14.85 -1.30 -9.68
C THR A 105 -13.42 -0.80 -9.90
N LYS A 106 -13.28 0.43 -10.44
CA LYS A 106 -11.97 1.09 -10.55
C LYS A 106 -11.29 1.25 -9.18
N PHE A 107 -12.10 1.46 -8.15
CA PHE A 107 -11.67 1.55 -6.75
C PHE A 107 -10.91 0.29 -6.31
N TYR A 108 -11.50 -0.90 -6.49
CA TYR A 108 -10.83 -2.16 -6.13
C TYR A 108 -9.68 -2.48 -7.09
N GLN A 109 -9.83 -2.28 -8.39
CA GLN A 109 -8.77 -2.59 -9.36
C GLN A 109 -7.48 -1.78 -9.13
N GLY A 110 -7.60 -0.53 -8.66
CA GLY A 110 -6.45 0.31 -8.30
C GLY A 110 -5.55 -0.29 -7.21
N THR A 111 -6.06 -1.26 -6.45
CA THR A 111 -5.30 -1.97 -5.41
C THR A 111 -4.35 -3.03 -5.97
N HIS A 112 -4.57 -3.49 -7.20
CA HIS A 112 -3.84 -4.60 -7.84
C HIS A 112 -2.61 -4.16 -8.64
N THR A 113 -2.10 -2.95 -8.41
CA THR A 113 -0.79 -2.52 -8.95
C THR A 113 0.25 -3.57 -8.56
N SER A 114 0.78 -4.32 -9.55
CA SER A 114 1.66 -5.46 -9.27
C SER A 114 3.04 -4.94 -8.84
N PRO A 115 3.39 -5.02 -7.55
CA PRO A 115 4.66 -4.46 -7.08
C PRO A 115 5.86 -5.22 -7.65
N TYR A 116 5.66 -6.46 -8.08
CA TYR A 116 6.67 -7.28 -8.74
C TYR A 116 7.11 -6.70 -10.09
N LEU A 117 6.21 -6.07 -10.85
CA LEU A 117 6.58 -5.47 -12.15
C LEU A 117 7.53 -4.28 -11.96
N LEU A 118 7.23 -3.42 -10.97
CA LEU A 118 8.10 -2.30 -10.61
C LEU A 118 9.44 -2.80 -10.04
N PHE A 119 9.41 -3.79 -9.16
CA PHE A 119 10.61 -4.43 -8.64
C PHE A 119 11.48 -5.04 -9.75
N VAL A 120 10.88 -5.76 -10.71
CA VAL A 120 11.62 -6.33 -11.85
C VAL A 120 12.23 -5.21 -12.69
N ALA A 121 11.50 -4.12 -12.95
CA ALA A 121 12.02 -2.98 -13.69
C ALA A 121 13.21 -2.31 -12.97
N GLU A 122 13.11 -2.09 -11.65
CA GLU A 122 14.21 -1.53 -10.84
C GLU A 122 15.41 -2.47 -10.75
N PHE A 123 15.16 -3.77 -10.61
CA PHE A 123 16.21 -4.79 -10.58
C PHE A 123 16.97 -4.81 -11.92
N VAL A 124 16.25 -4.80 -13.04
CA VAL A 124 16.85 -4.70 -14.38
C VAL A 124 17.63 -3.39 -14.53
N ALA A 125 17.08 -2.25 -14.10
CA ALA A 125 17.78 -0.97 -14.13
C ALA A 125 19.07 -0.97 -13.31
N SER A 126 19.07 -1.60 -12.13
CA SER A 126 20.26 -1.74 -11.29
C SER A 126 21.35 -2.58 -11.96
N ILE A 127 20.97 -3.67 -12.62
CA ILE A 127 21.89 -4.51 -13.39
C ILE A 127 22.47 -3.73 -14.56
N VAL A 128 21.66 -2.96 -15.27
CA VAL A 128 22.11 -2.11 -16.38
C VAL A 128 23.11 -1.06 -15.88
N LEU A 129 22.84 -0.39 -14.76
CA LEU A 129 23.74 0.59 -14.16
C LEU A 129 25.08 0.00 -13.71
N ILE A 130 25.13 -1.29 -13.37
CA ILE A 130 26.37 -1.98 -12.99
C ILE A 130 27.12 -2.48 -14.24
N LEU A 131 26.41 -3.05 -15.23
CA LEU A 131 27.01 -3.68 -16.39
C LEU A 131 27.46 -2.69 -17.47
N VAL A 132 26.72 -1.60 -17.71
CA VAL A 132 27.06 -0.64 -18.78
C VAL A 132 28.42 0.04 -18.55
N PRO A 133 28.74 0.58 -17.35
CA PRO A 133 30.08 1.11 -17.06
C PRO A 133 31.18 0.08 -17.26
N TYR A 134 30.95 -1.16 -16.85
CA TYR A 134 31.92 -2.26 -17.01
C TYR A 134 32.18 -2.57 -18.48
N VAL A 135 31.14 -2.68 -19.30
CA VAL A 135 31.27 -2.91 -20.75
C VAL A 135 31.99 -1.73 -21.42
N LEU A 136 31.67 -0.49 -21.06
CA LEU A 136 32.35 0.70 -21.57
C LEU A 136 33.84 0.75 -21.19
N MET A 137 34.20 0.23 -20.01
CA MET A 137 35.59 0.14 -19.54
C MET A 137 36.41 -0.94 -20.26
N VAL A 138 35.77 -2.04 -20.68
CA VAL A 138 36.47 -3.10 -21.45
C VAL A 138 36.72 -2.67 -22.90
N ARG A 139 35.88 -1.79 -23.44
CA ARG A 139 35.97 -1.29 -24.82
C ARG A 139 36.99 -0.16 -24.93
N ASP A 140 38.01 -0.32 -25.79
CA ASP A 140 39.12 0.64 -25.89
C ASP A 140 38.69 2.06 -26.28
N ASP A 141 37.71 2.20 -27.19
CA ASP A 141 37.25 3.51 -27.68
C ASP A 141 36.57 4.39 -26.61
N SER A 142 36.03 3.77 -25.54
CA SER A 142 35.22 4.45 -24.52
C SER A 142 35.76 4.25 -23.10
N ARG A 143 36.99 3.76 -22.96
CA ARG A 143 37.57 3.31 -21.70
C ARG A 143 37.50 4.35 -20.58
N ILE A 144 37.90 5.58 -20.90
CA ILE A 144 37.93 6.70 -19.95
C ILE A 144 36.51 7.04 -19.47
N LEU A 145 35.54 7.06 -20.39
CA LEU A 145 34.12 7.30 -20.06
C LEU A 145 33.56 6.19 -19.17
N GLY A 146 33.92 4.93 -19.43
CA GLY A 146 33.58 3.78 -18.60
C GLY A 146 34.06 3.95 -17.15
N VAL A 147 35.33 4.31 -16.96
CA VAL A 147 35.92 4.54 -15.62
C VAL A 147 35.20 5.66 -14.87
N PHE A 148 34.94 6.81 -15.51
CA PHE A 148 34.22 7.91 -14.87
C PHE A 148 32.77 7.55 -14.52
N SER A 149 32.08 6.85 -15.43
CA SER A 149 30.69 6.42 -15.19
C SER A 149 30.58 5.46 -14.00
N LEU A 150 31.63 4.69 -13.70
CA LEU A 150 31.66 3.72 -12.61
C LEU A 150 31.50 4.39 -11.23
N PHE A 151 32.09 5.58 -11.04
CA PHE A 151 31.99 6.31 -9.77
C PHE A 151 30.58 6.85 -9.47
N ILE A 152 29.72 6.97 -10.49
CA ILE A 152 28.35 7.47 -10.34
C ILE A 152 27.36 6.30 -10.39
N ALA A 153 27.46 5.47 -11.43
CA ALA A 153 26.50 4.42 -11.73
C ALA A 153 26.63 3.19 -10.81
N LEU A 154 27.84 2.84 -10.36
CA LEU A 154 28.04 1.66 -9.50
C LEU A 154 27.48 1.89 -8.08
N PRO A 155 27.76 3.01 -7.37
CA PRO A 155 27.12 3.28 -6.09
C PRO A 155 25.60 3.39 -6.20
N ALA A 156 25.09 4.05 -7.25
CA ALA A 156 23.65 4.18 -7.50
C ALA A 156 23.00 2.81 -7.76
N GLY A 157 23.60 1.98 -8.61
CA GLY A 157 23.12 0.63 -8.91
C GLY A 157 23.11 -0.28 -7.68
N ILE A 158 24.16 -0.24 -6.85
CA ILE A 158 24.24 -1.00 -5.59
C ILE A 158 23.16 -0.51 -4.61
N PHE A 159 22.97 0.80 -4.46
CA PHE A 159 21.93 1.36 -3.61
C PHE A 159 20.53 0.90 -4.06
N MET A 160 20.24 1.00 -5.36
CA MET A 160 18.96 0.52 -5.93
C MET A 160 18.77 -0.99 -5.72
N LEU A 161 19.82 -1.79 -5.88
CA LEU A 161 19.77 -3.24 -5.65
C LEU A 161 19.44 -3.57 -4.19
N VAL A 162 20.05 -2.87 -3.23
CA VAL A 162 19.77 -3.04 -1.79
C VAL A 162 18.33 -2.65 -1.47
N GLN A 163 17.84 -1.54 -2.02
CA GLN A 163 16.43 -1.11 -1.85
C GLN A 163 15.44 -2.10 -2.45
N ALA A 164 15.75 -2.65 -3.63
CA ALA A 164 14.92 -3.68 -4.24
C ALA A 164 14.86 -4.93 -3.33
N LEU A 165 16.00 -5.40 -2.83
CA LEU A 165 16.07 -6.57 -1.95
C LEU A 165 15.34 -6.37 -0.61
N SER A 166 15.42 -5.18 -0.01
CA SER A 166 14.68 -4.85 1.21
C SER A 166 13.16 -4.83 0.97
N GLY A 167 12.71 -4.23 -0.15
CA GLY A 167 11.31 -4.25 -0.57
C GLY A 167 10.77 -5.65 -0.85
N PHE A 168 11.58 -6.53 -1.46
CA PHE A 168 11.23 -7.94 -1.67
C PHE A 168 11.03 -8.71 -0.35
N SER A 169 11.88 -8.46 0.64
CA SER A 169 11.74 -9.05 1.98
C SER A 169 10.44 -8.62 2.66
N ALA A 170 10.08 -7.33 2.57
CA ALA A 170 8.82 -6.80 3.09
C ALA A 170 7.60 -7.47 2.44
N MET A 171 7.61 -7.62 1.11
CA MET A 171 6.55 -8.34 0.37
C MET A 171 6.41 -9.80 0.81
N LYS A 172 7.53 -10.51 1.04
CA LYS A 172 7.54 -11.90 1.50
C LYS A 172 7.03 -12.02 2.94
N LYS A 173 7.45 -11.13 3.83
CA LYS A 173 6.98 -11.04 5.22
C LYS A 173 5.46 -10.88 5.24
N PHE A 174 4.91 -9.98 4.43
CA PHE A 174 3.47 -9.75 4.34
C PHE A 174 2.68 -10.99 3.87
N LYS A 175 3.19 -11.72 2.87
CA LYS A 175 2.61 -12.99 2.42
C LYS A 175 2.60 -14.05 3.54
N SER A 176 3.58 -14.02 4.45
CA SER A 176 3.68 -14.95 5.58
C SER A 176 2.80 -14.57 6.77
N THR A 177 2.72 -13.29 7.16
CA THR A 177 1.86 -12.79 8.24
C THR A 177 0.38 -13.01 7.90
N GLY A 178 0.03 -12.89 6.61
CA GLY A 178 -1.30 -13.24 6.09
C GLY A 178 -1.71 -14.70 6.32
N LYS A 179 -0.74 -15.61 6.39
CA LYS A 179 -0.94 -17.05 6.66
C LYS A 179 -1.04 -17.36 8.16
N ILE A 180 -0.41 -16.56 9.03
CA ILE A 180 -0.39 -16.78 10.48
C ILE A 180 -1.73 -16.38 11.12
N SER A 181 -2.34 -15.25 10.73
CA SER A 181 -3.67 -14.88 11.29
C SER A 181 -4.76 -15.91 10.94
N LYS A 182 -4.75 -16.45 9.71
CA LYS A 182 -5.65 -17.54 9.31
C LYS A 182 -5.50 -18.81 10.16
N LYS A 183 -4.36 -19.04 10.83
CA LYS A 183 -4.14 -20.22 11.68
C LYS A 183 -4.51 -19.99 13.15
N GLY A 184 -4.54 -18.72 13.59
CA GLY A 184 -5.00 -18.31 14.92
C GLY A 184 -6.53 -18.34 15.03
N ASP A 185 -7.23 -17.82 14.02
CA ASP A 185 -8.69 -17.71 14.04
C ASP A 185 -9.40 -19.07 13.92
N THR A 186 -8.79 -20.06 13.25
CA THR A 186 -9.32 -21.45 13.18
C THR A 186 -9.21 -22.19 14.50
N LYS A 187 -8.38 -21.73 15.44
CA LYS A 187 -8.20 -22.39 16.75
C LYS A 187 -9.18 -21.86 17.81
N ILE A 188 -9.74 -20.67 17.62
CA ILE A 188 -10.67 -20.04 18.58
C ILE A 188 -12.12 -20.48 18.32
N GLN A 189 -12.47 -20.93 17.10
CA GLN A 189 -13.80 -21.46 16.77
C GLN A 189 -14.01 -22.96 17.08
N LYS A 190 -13.05 -23.63 17.74
CA LYS A 190 -13.09 -25.09 17.98
C LYS A 190 -12.87 -25.51 19.44
N THR A 191 -13.03 -24.59 20.38
CA THR A 191 -12.99 -24.86 21.83
C THR A 191 -14.22 -24.25 22.47
#